data_AF-A0A9E7ERB7-F1
#
_entry.id   AF-A0A9E7ERB7-F1
#
_cell.length_a   1.000
_cell.length_b   1.000
_cell.length_c   1.000
_cell.angle_alpha   90.00
_cell.angle_beta   90.00
_cell.angle_gamma   90.00
#
_symmetry.space_group_name_H-M   'P 1'
#
loop_
_entity.id
_entity.type
_entity.pdbx_description
1 polymer ?
#
loop_
_entity_poly.entity_id
_entity_poly.type
_entity_poly.pdbx_seq_one_letter_code
_entity_poly.pdbx_strand_id
1 'polypeptide(L)'
;MEGDHEAEEEEALGAVKEMMYRIAAMQPVDIDPSTIKKPRRRNVRISDDPQSVAARLRRERISERIRVLQRLVPGGTKMDTASMLDEAIRYVKFLKRQVQELQASPQSQAVHSSSSSAMGAPPPPVLEFGFDEQGAHHPVH
;
A
#
# COMPACT_ATOMS: atom_id res chain seq x y z
N MET A 1 4.78 -36.73 25.70
CA MET A 1 5.32 -35.35 25.75
C MET A 1 5.56 -34.95 24.29
N GLU A 2 4.46 -34.81 23.54
CA GLU A 2 4.48 -34.64 22.07
C GLU A 2 3.59 -33.47 21.61
N GLY A 3 3.07 -32.65 22.55
CA GLY A 3 2.14 -31.56 22.24
C GLY A 3 2.74 -30.16 22.22
N ASP A 4 4.01 -30.00 22.64
CA ASP A 4 4.62 -28.67 22.83
C ASP A 4 5.34 -28.18 21.56
N HIS A 5 5.80 -29.09 20.69
CA HIS A 5 6.55 -28.72 19.47
C HIS A 5 5.67 -28.22 18.32
N GLU A 6 4.38 -28.57 18.26
CA GLU A 6 3.48 -28.14 17.18
C GLU A 6 2.96 -26.70 17.39
N ALA A 7 2.85 -26.26 18.65
CA ALA A 7 2.37 -24.91 18.99
C ALA A 7 3.45 -23.84 18.74
N GLU A 8 4.72 -24.14 19.03
CA GLU A 8 5.85 -23.24 18.75
C GLU A 8 6.07 -23.07 17.23
N GLU A 9 5.82 -24.11 16.43
CA GLU A 9 5.86 -24.03 14.98
C GLU A 9 4.73 -23.13 14.44
N GLU A 10 3.51 -23.22 14.96
CA GLU A 10 2.40 -22.34 14.56
C GLU A 10 2.65 -20.86 14.94
N GLU A 11 3.27 -20.61 16.10
CA GLU A 11 3.65 -19.27 16.56
C GLU A 11 4.81 -18.68 15.75
N ALA A 12 5.86 -19.47 15.49
CA ALA A 12 6.99 -19.07 14.64
C ALA A 12 6.55 -18.85 13.18
N LEU A 13 5.70 -19.73 12.65
CA LEU A 13 5.04 -19.54 11.35
C LEU A 13 4.15 -18.31 11.36
N GLY A 14 3.50 -18.00 12.49
CA GLY A 14 2.76 -16.76 12.72
C GLY A 14 3.65 -15.52 12.58
N ALA A 15 4.78 -15.48 13.28
CA ALA A 15 5.73 -14.36 13.25
C ALA A 15 6.36 -14.16 11.85
N VAL A 16 6.78 -15.24 11.20
CA VAL A 16 7.34 -15.20 9.84
C VAL A 16 6.31 -14.73 8.83
N LYS A 17 5.07 -15.20 8.96
CA LYS A 17 3.95 -14.80 8.10
C LYS A 17 3.58 -13.35 8.30
N GLU A 18 3.60 -12.85 9.54
CA GLU A 18 3.39 -11.44 9.82
C GLU A 18 4.50 -10.56 9.21
N MET A 19 5.77 -10.99 9.32
CA MET A 19 6.89 -10.32 8.67
C MET A 19 6.70 -10.28 7.14
N MET A 20 6.33 -11.41 6.53
CA MET A 20 6.05 -11.50 5.09
C MET A 20 4.94 -10.54 4.67
N TYR A 21 3.86 -10.48 5.44
CA TYR A 21 2.73 -9.59 5.19
C TYR A 21 3.14 -8.12 5.28
N ARG A 22 3.97 -7.76 6.27
CA ARG A 22 4.50 -6.40 6.43
C ARG A 22 5.38 -6.00 5.24
N ILE A 23 6.27 -6.88 4.79
CA ILE A 23 7.10 -6.65 3.59
C ILE A 23 6.22 -6.43 2.37
N ALA A 24 5.23 -7.30 2.13
CA ALA A 24 4.34 -7.20 0.99
C ALA A 24 3.52 -5.90 1.00
N ALA A 25 3.11 -5.41 2.17
CA ALA A 25 2.33 -4.18 2.30
C ALA A 25 3.13 -2.91 1.97
N MET A 26 4.47 -2.96 2.03
CA MET A 26 5.34 -1.82 1.70
C MET A 26 5.86 -1.85 0.25
N GLN A 27 5.61 -2.92 -0.50
CA GLN A 27 6.00 -2.98 -1.90
C GLN A 27 5.03 -2.16 -2.76
N PRO A 28 5.52 -1.44 -3.79
CA PRO A 28 4.63 -0.76 -4.73
C PRO A 28 3.79 -1.80 -5.47
N VAL A 29 2.46 -1.66 -5.38
CA VAL A 29 1.53 -2.61 -5.98
C VAL A 29 0.79 -1.95 -7.14
N ASP A 30 1.09 -2.40 -8.36
CA ASP A 30 0.29 -2.05 -9.54
C ASP A 30 -0.99 -2.90 -9.56
N ILE A 31 -2.11 -2.30 -9.16
CA ILE A 31 -3.41 -2.98 -9.07
C ILE A 31 -4.11 -3.05 -10.44
N ASP A 32 -3.61 -2.34 -11.46
CA ASP A 32 -4.32 -2.22 -12.73
C ASP A 32 -4.46 -3.60 -13.43
N PRO A 33 -5.69 -4.15 -13.55
CA PRO A 33 -5.93 -5.43 -14.21
C PRO A 33 -5.50 -5.43 -15.69
N SER A 34 -5.35 -4.27 -16.31
CA SER A 34 -4.91 -4.12 -17.71
C SER A 34 -3.44 -4.55 -17.92
N THR A 35 -2.62 -4.52 -16.87
CA THR A 35 -1.18 -4.86 -16.91
C THR A 35 -0.91 -6.37 -16.95
N ILE A 36 -1.94 -7.20 -16.78
CA ILE A 36 -1.81 -8.65 -16.68
C ILE A 36 -1.87 -9.26 -18.09
N LYS A 37 -0.70 -9.63 -18.62
CA LYS A 37 -0.58 -10.31 -19.93
C LYS A 37 -1.44 -11.57 -19.98
N LYS A 38 -2.42 -11.59 -20.89
CA LYS A 38 -3.25 -12.77 -21.18
C LYS A 38 -2.40 -13.83 -21.90
N PRO A 39 -2.36 -15.09 -21.44
CA PRO A 39 -1.67 -16.15 -22.13
C PRO A 39 -2.35 -16.39 -23.48
N ARG A 40 -1.54 -16.45 -24.54
CA ARG A 40 -2.03 -16.68 -25.90
C ARG A 40 -2.59 -18.10 -25.99
N ARG A 41 -3.88 -18.23 -26.32
CA ARG A 41 -4.51 -19.54 -26.55
C ARG A 41 -4.07 -20.08 -27.91
N ARG A 42 -3.65 -21.35 -27.94
CA ARG A 42 -3.33 -22.10 -29.16
C ARG A 42 -4.60 -22.29 -29.99
N ASN A 43 -4.48 -22.28 -31.32
CA ASN A 43 -5.60 -22.37 -32.27
C ASN A 43 -6.40 -23.68 -32.08
N VAL A 44 -7.43 -23.63 -31.24
CA VAL A 44 -8.45 -24.68 -31.11
C VAL A 44 -9.69 -24.18 -31.85
N ARG A 45 -10.40 -25.07 -32.55
CA ARG A 45 -11.71 -24.75 -33.13
C ARG A 45 -12.66 -24.42 -31.97
N ILE A 46 -13.08 -23.16 -31.85
CA ILE A 46 -13.98 -22.72 -30.78
C ILE A 46 -15.41 -22.73 -31.31
N SER A 47 -16.35 -23.19 -30.50
CA SER A 47 -17.77 -23.10 -30.81
C SER A 47 -18.25 -21.65 -30.78
N ASP A 48 -18.98 -21.24 -31.81
CA ASP A 48 -19.62 -19.93 -31.97
C ASP A 48 -21.04 -19.87 -31.37
N ASP A 49 -21.48 -20.96 -30.73
CA ASP A 49 -22.75 -20.98 -30.01
C ASP A 49 -22.81 -19.86 -28.94
N PRO A 50 -23.88 -19.04 -28.89
CA PRO A 50 -23.96 -17.92 -27.96
C PRO A 50 -23.75 -18.30 -26.48
N GLN A 51 -24.25 -19.46 -26.06
CA GLN A 51 -24.10 -19.95 -24.70
C GLN A 51 -22.65 -20.37 -24.41
N SER A 52 -21.99 -21.04 -25.37
CA SER A 52 -20.56 -21.35 -25.33
C SER A 52 -19.69 -20.09 -25.22
N VAL A 53 -19.98 -19.07 -26.05
CA VAL A 53 -19.27 -17.78 -26.04
C VAL A 53 -19.44 -17.07 -24.70
N ALA A 54 -20.66 -16.98 -24.18
CA ALA A 54 -20.94 -16.36 -22.88
C ALA A 54 -20.20 -17.08 -21.74
N ALA A 55 -20.22 -18.41 -21.71
CA ALA A 55 -19.49 -19.20 -20.72
C ALA A 55 -17.97 -18.98 -20.80
N ARG A 56 -17.41 -18.90 -22.03
CA ARG A 56 -15.99 -18.59 -22.27
C ARG A 56 -15.61 -17.22 -21.70
N LEU A 57 -16.39 -16.18 -22.00
CA LEU A 57 -16.15 -14.82 -21.50
C LEU A 57 -16.22 -14.77 -19.96
N ARG A 58 -17.17 -15.50 -19.35
CA ARG A 58 -17.26 -15.61 -17.89
C ARG A 58 -16.00 -16.25 -17.30
N ARG A 59 -15.53 -17.36 -17.88
CA ARG A 59 -14.30 -18.04 -17.43
C ARG A 59 -13.07 -17.14 -17.58
N GLU A 60 -12.96 -16.42 -18.70
CA GLU A 60 -11.84 -15.50 -18.93
C GLU A 60 -11.79 -14.36 -17.90
N ARG A 61 -12.94 -13.74 -17.59
CA ARG A 61 -13.03 -12.72 -16.53
C ARG A 61 -12.64 -13.26 -15.16
N ILE A 62 -13.06 -14.50 -14.83
CA ILE A 62 -12.67 -15.15 -13.57
C ILE A 62 -11.15 -15.36 -13.54
N SER A 63 -10.57 -15.94 -14.60
CA SER A 63 -9.13 -16.19 -14.68
C SER A 63 -8.30 -14.90 -14.60
N GLU A 64 -8.79 -13.81 -15.18
CA GLU A 64 -8.15 -12.49 -15.08
C GLU A 64 -8.10 -12.01 -13.63
N ARG A 65 -9.24 -12.04 -12.93
CA ARG A 65 -9.32 -11.67 -11.49
C ARG A 65 -8.44 -12.55 -10.61
N ILE A 66 -8.39 -13.85 -10.89
CA ILE A 66 -7.50 -14.79 -10.16
C ILE A 66 -6.04 -14.40 -10.33
N ARG A 67 -5.60 -14.00 -11.53
CA ARG A 67 -4.21 -13.55 -11.76
C ARG A 67 -3.88 -12.23 -11.06
N VAL A 68 -4.84 -11.31 -10.99
CA VAL A 68 -4.68 -10.09 -10.18
C VAL A 68 -4.45 -10.49 -8.73
N LEU A 69 -5.34 -11.32 -8.19
CA LEU A 69 -5.25 -11.79 -6.81
C LEU A 69 -3.91 -12.48 -6.49
N GLN A 70 -3.39 -13.31 -7.41
CA GLN A 70 -2.08 -13.97 -7.27
C GLN A 70 -0.91 -13.00 -7.04
N ARG A 71 -1.00 -11.76 -7.54
CA ARG A 71 0.03 -10.72 -7.36
C ARG A 71 -0.17 -9.89 -6.09
N LEU A 72 -1.41 -9.79 -5.61
CA LEU A 72 -1.76 -9.02 -4.42
C LEU A 72 -1.55 -9.82 -3.13
N VAL A 73 -1.69 -11.15 -3.20
CA VAL A 73 -1.54 -12.04 -2.04
C VAL A 73 -0.07 -12.45 -1.89
N PRO A 74 0.54 -12.29 -0.71
CA PRO A 74 1.90 -12.76 -0.44
C PRO A 74 2.01 -14.26 -0.73
N GLY A 75 2.89 -14.65 -1.66
CA GLY A 75 3.06 -16.04 -2.08
C GLY A 75 1.99 -16.59 -3.04
N GLY A 76 0.97 -15.79 -3.43
CA GLY A 76 -0.20 -16.26 -4.18
C GLY A 76 0.09 -16.93 -5.53
N THR A 77 1.21 -16.59 -6.19
CA THR A 77 1.63 -17.23 -7.45
C THR A 77 2.01 -18.71 -7.31
N LYS A 78 2.35 -19.16 -6.10
CA LYS A 78 2.77 -20.54 -5.81
C LYS A 78 1.68 -21.35 -5.10
N MET A 79 0.51 -20.77 -4.87
CA MET A 79 -0.60 -21.38 -4.13
C MET A 79 -1.67 -21.90 -5.09
N ASP A 80 -2.36 -22.96 -4.69
CA ASP A 80 -3.61 -23.34 -5.33
C ASP A 80 -4.71 -22.31 -5.03
N THR A 81 -5.84 -22.40 -5.74
CA THR A 81 -6.89 -21.38 -5.62
C THR A 81 -7.55 -21.36 -4.25
N ALA A 82 -7.74 -22.51 -3.59
CA ALA A 82 -8.38 -22.54 -2.27
C ALA A 82 -7.46 -21.92 -1.22
N SER A 83 -6.21 -22.39 -1.15
CA SER A 83 -5.22 -21.86 -0.21
C SER A 83 -4.95 -20.36 -0.41
N MET A 84 -4.94 -19.89 -1.67
CA MET A 84 -4.77 -18.47 -1.97
C MET A 84 -5.95 -17.63 -1.47
N LEU A 85 -7.18 -18.15 -1.53
CA LEU A 85 -8.35 -17.44 -1.03
C LEU A 85 -8.34 -17.34 0.50
N ASP A 86 -7.94 -18.40 1.20
CA ASP A 86 -7.76 -18.38 2.65
C ASP A 86 -6.66 -17.39 3.07
N GLU A 87 -5.57 -17.35 2.30
CA GLU A 87 -4.49 -16.39 2.53
C GLU A 87 -4.92 -14.95 2.28
N ALA A 88 -5.71 -14.70 1.23
CA ALA A 88 -6.27 -13.39 0.96
C ALA A 88 -7.12 -12.89 2.15
N ILE A 89 -7.94 -13.77 2.74
CA ILE A 89 -8.75 -13.42 3.92
C ILE A 89 -7.84 -13.04 5.10
N ARG A 90 -6.80 -13.83 5.37
CA ARG A 90 -5.84 -13.56 6.44
C ARG A 90 -5.09 -12.25 6.21
N TYR A 91 -4.62 -12.01 5.00
CA TYR A 91 -3.87 -10.80 4.65
C TYR A 91 -4.74 -9.53 4.77
N VAL A 92 -6.00 -9.59 4.32
CA VAL A 92 -6.95 -8.48 4.50
C VAL A 92 -7.22 -8.19 5.98
N LYS A 93 -7.36 -9.21 6.83
CA LYS A 93 -7.51 -9.02 8.29
C LYS A 93 -6.28 -8.34 8.89
N PHE A 94 -5.08 -8.76 8.47
CA PHE A 94 -3.82 -8.13 8.89
C PHE A 94 -3.75 -6.66 8.47
N LEU A 95 -4.06 -6.34 7.20
CA LEU A 95 -4.05 -4.96 6.70
C LEU A 95 -5.04 -4.06 7.48
N LYS A 96 -6.24 -4.57 7.76
CA LYS A 96 -7.23 -3.83 8.57
C LYS A 96 -6.72 -3.50 9.97
N ARG A 97 -6.04 -4.45 10.62
CA ARG A 97 -5.43 -4.24 11.95
C ARG A 97 -4.33 -3.17 11.88
N GLN A 98 -3.42 -3.27 10.91
CA GLN A 98 -2.36 -2.26 10.74
C GLN A 98 -2.92 -0.86 10.49
N VAL A 99 -3.98 -0.72 9.69
CA VAL A 99 -4.63 0.58 9.48
C VAL A 99 -5.26 1.11 10.77
N GLN A 100 -5.91 0.26 11.56
CA GLN A 100 -6.47 0.65 12.86
C GLN A 100 -5.39 1.11 13.85
N GLU A 101 -4.27 0.39 13.93
CA GLU A 101 -3.13 0.77 14.78
C GLU A 101 -2.54 2.13 14.37
N LEU A 102 -2.37 2.35 13.06
CA LEU A 102 -1.87 3.62 12.52
C LEU A 102 -2.84 4.79 12.74
N GLN A 103 -4.16 4.53 12.69
CA GLN A 103 -5.17 5.56 12.96
C GLN A 103 -5.33 5.85 14.45
N ALA A 104 -5.14 4.85 15.31
CA ALA A 104 -5.24 4.99 16.76
C ALA A 104 -3.99 5.66 17.38
N SER A 105 -2.84 5.65 16.70
CA SER A 105 -1.62 6.34 17.11
C SER A 105 -1.36 7.58 16.23
N PRO A 106 -1.89 8.77 16.57
CA PRO A 106 -1.55 10.01 15.88
C PRO A 106 -0.15 10.54 16.25
N GLN A 107 0.81 9.67 16.56
CA GLN A 107 2.17 10.06 16.94
C GLN A 107 3.19 9.22 16.18
N SER A 108 3.65 9.75 15.04
CA SER A 108 5.04 9.67 14.54
C SER A 108 5.17 10.36 13.17
N GLN A 109 4.66 11.58 13.02
CA GLN A 109 5.24 12.53 12.07
C GLN A 109 6.17 13.45 12.87
N ALA A 110 7.31 12.91 13.29
CA ALA A 110 8.37 13.68 13.93
C ALA A 110 9.75 13.05 13.67
N VAL A 111 10.07 12.65 12.43
CA VAL A 111 11.41 12.11 12.10
C VAL A 111 11.90 12.49 10.70
N HIS A 112 11.84 13.76 10.31
CA HIS A 112 12.83 14.31 9.35
C HIS A 112 12.71 15.83 9.20
N SER A 113 13.33 16.57 10.13
CA SER A 113 14.19 17.72 9.82
C SER A 113 14.74 18.34 11.10
N SER A 114 15.77 17.71 11.67
CA SER A 114 16.67 18.36 12.63
C SER A 114 18.12 18.12 12.23
N SER A 115 18.70 19.09 11.51
CA SER A 115 20.11 19.44 11.66
C SER A 115 20.35 20.84 11.10
N SER A 116 20.28 21.84 11.96
CA SER A 116 21.41 22.74 12.26
C SER A 116 20.90 23.95 13.04
N SER A 117 21.23 23.97 14.32
CA SER A 117 21.26 25.17 15.12
C SER A 117 22.33 26.10 14.53
N ALA A 118 21.97 27.33 14.17
CA ALA A 118 22.92 28.42 14.07
C ALA A 118 22.27 29.67 14.67
N MET A 119 22.93 30.16 15.71
CA MET A 119 22.53 31.30 16.52
C MET A 119 22.56 32.60 15.72
N GLY A 120 21.69 33.54 16.12
CA GLY A 120 22.03 34.96 16.09
C GLY A 120 21.45 35.78 14.95
N ALA A 121 20.36 36.50 15.24
CA ALA A 121 20.31 37.97 15.14
C ALA A 121 18.98 38.46 15.73
N PRO A 122 18.98 39.51 16.60
CA PRO A 122 17.74 40.15 17.01
C PRO A 122 17.10 40.91 15.82
N PRO A 123 15.79 41.16 15.84
CA PRO A 123 15.11 41.89 14.76
C PRO A 123 15.63 43.34 14.67
N PRO A 124 15.85 43.90 13.46
CA PRO A 124 16.12 45.32 13.32
C PRO A 124 14.87 46.14 13.70
N PRO A 125 15.04 47.35 14.26
CA PRO A 125 13.93 48.22 14.61
C PRO A 125 13.18 48.75 13.37
N VAL A 126 11.90 49.01 13.60
CA VAL A 126 10.84 49.44 12.67
C VAL A 126 11.08 50.81 12.03
N LEU A 127 10.65 51.00 10.78
CA LEU A 127 10.40 52.32 10.19
C LEU A 127 8.89 52.46 9.95
N GLU A 128 8.24 53.12 10.90
CA GLU A 128 6.83 53.51 10.81
C GLU A 128 6.73 54.75 9.90
N PHE A 129 6.18 54.57 8.69
CA PHE A 129 5.92 55.69 7.77
C PHE A 129 4.68 56.46 8.26
N GLY A 130 4.92 57.54 9.01
CA GLY A 130 3.93 58.60 9.21
C GLY A 130 3.80 59.44 7.95
N PHE A 131 2.57 59.56 7.42
CA PHE A 131 2.24 60.40 6.26
C PHE A 131 1.84 61.79 6.78
N ASP A 132 2.71 62.79 6.61
CA ASP A 132 2.39 64.20 6.86
C ASP A 132 2.13 64.91 5.52
N GLU A 133 1.15 65.80 5.51
CA GLU A 133 0.49 66.39 4.34
C GLU A 133 1.33 67.40 3.55
N GLN A 134 2.67 67.28 3.51
CA GLN A 134 3.52 68.07 2.63
C GLN A 134 4.69 67.22 2.12
N GLY A 135 4.51 66.62 0.94
CA GLY A 135 5.37 65.59 0.37
C GLY A 135 6.82 66.00 0.11
N ALA A 136 7.70 65.74 1.08
CA ALA A 136 9.16 65.66 0.89
C ALA A 136 9.74 64.57 1.82
N HIS A 137 10.52 63.64 1.24
CA HIS A 137 11.01 62.43 1.90
C HIS A 137 12.31 62.71 2.68
N HIS A 138 12.26 62.65 4.01
CA HIS A 138 13.44 62.56 4.87
C HIS A 138 13.32 61.36 5.83
N PRO A 139 14.39 60.57 6.04
CA PRO A 139 14.38 59.46 6.98
C PRO A 139 14.61 59.98 8.41
N VAL A 140 13.80 59.50 9.37
CA VAL A 140 14.02 59.72 10.81
C VAL A 140 14.13 58.37 11.52
N HIS A 141 14.94 58.39 12.57
CA HIS A 141 15.71 57.29 13.17
C HIS A 141 14.91 56.16 13.84
#